data_AF-A0A3M1CI66-F1
#
_entry.id   AF-A0A3M1CI66-F1
#
_cell.length_a   1.000
_cell.length_b   1.000
_cell.length_c   1.000
_cell.angle_alpha   90.00
_cell.angle_beta   90.00
_cell.angle_gamma   90.00
#
_symmetry.space_group_name_H-M   'P 1'
#
loop_
_entity.id
_entity.type
_entity.pdbx_description
1 polymer ?
#
loop_
_entity_poly.entity_id
_entity_poly.type
_entity_poly.pdbx_seq_one_letter_code
_entity_poly.pdbx_strand_id
1 'polypeptide(L)'
;MTPPPSAPDPFAPQTARQGLRRGLWTIVTIGAVIGIGLLAAGQTPIGGAAIRDLAGRARPGLLAGSFGVMTLAFLFMGLRWRSLMPPPHRPPGTGLMAIICAGLLLNYALPGPMGELGAAWFASRRYRVPLASAIASGVAARLVGLATAAATAALVWLVADLPVPPEYRGVVGAAVI
;
A
#
# COMPACT_ATOMS: atom_id res chain seq x y z
N MET A 1 42.07 25.09 0.23
CA MET A 1 40.68 24.71 0.60
C MET A 1 40.19 23.74 -0.46
N THR A 2 40.10 22.45 -0.16
CA THR A 2 39.50 21.46 -1.05
C THR A 2 37.97 21.62 -1.02
N PRO A 3 37.28 21.61 -2.16
CA PRO A 3 35.82 21.68 -2.18
C PRO A 3 35.23 20.49 -1.41
N PRO A 4 34.09 20.67 -0.71
CA PRO A 4 33.43 19.57 -0.02
C PRO A 4 33.06 18.47 -1.03
N PRO A 5 33.17 17.18 -0.65
CA PRO A 5 32.79 16.09 -1.53
C PRO A 5 31.35 16.28 -2.00
N SER A 6 31.14 16.27 -3.31
CA SER A 6 29.83 16.37 -3.92
C SER A 6 28.93 15.25 -3.38
N ALA A 7 27.73 15.61 -2.94
CA ALA A 7 26.77 14.62 -2.44
C ALA A 7 26.54 13.54 -3.51
N PRO A 8 26.55 12.25 -3.14
CA PRO A 8 26.43 11.17 -4.11
C PRO A 8 25.16 11.33 -4.93
N ASP A 9 25.32 11.35 -6.26
CA ASP A 9 24.21 11.47 -7.20
C ASP A 9 23.25 10.29 -7.03
N PRO A 10 21.99 10.53 -6.56
CA PRO A 10 21.02 9.47 -6.38
C PRO A 10 20.65 8.74 -7.69
N PHE A 11 20.95 9.34 -8.85
CA PHE A 11 20.62 8.82 -10.17
C PHE A 11 21.82 8.20 -10.89
N ALA A 12 23.00 8.14 -10.26
CA ALA A 12 24.12 7.39 -10.82
C ALA A 12 23.73 5.90 -10.98
N PRO A 13 24.08 5.27 -12.13
CA PRO A 13 23.69 3.88 -12.41
C PRO A 13 24.20 2.88 -11.36
N GLN A 14 25.28 3.23 -10.66
CA GLN A 14 25.83 2.45 -9.55
C GLN A 14 24.90 2.46 -8.31
N THR A 15 24.34 3.62 -7.96
CA THR A 15 23.40 3.80 -6.85
C THR A 15 22.08 3.07 -7.12
N ALA A 16 21.61 3.09 -8.38
CA ALA A 16 20.43 2.36 -8.81
C ALA A 16 20.60 0.83 -8.72
N ARG A 17 21.74 0.29 -9.20
CA ARG A 17 22.04 -1.16 -9.10
C ARG A 17 22.18 -1.62 -7.64
N GLN A 18 22.80 -0.82 -6.78
CA GLN A 18 22.91 -1.12 -5.36
C GLN A 18 21.55 -1.10 -4.67
N GLY A 19 20.69 -0.12 -5.01
CA GLY A 19 19.31 -0.05 -4.53
C GLY A 19 18.49 -1.26 -4.95
N LEU A 20 18.59 -1.68 -6.22
CA LEU A 20 17.92 -2.87 -6.74
C LEU A 20 18.40 -4.14 -6.03
N ARG A 21 19.72 -4.30 -5.85
CA ARG A 21 20.30 -5.47 -5.18
C ARG A 21 19.85 -5.56 -3.72
N ARG A 22 19.85 -4.44 -3.00
CA ARG A 22 19.33 -4.37 -1.62
C ARG A 22 17.83 -4.67 -1.58
N GLY A 23 17.05 -4.09 -2.49
CA GLY A 23 15.61 -4.37 -2.60
C GLY A 23 15.33 -5.85 -2.86
N LEU A 24 16.08 -6.48 -3.76
CA LEU A 24 15.97 -7.91 -4.04
C LEU A 24 16.29 -8.74 -2.80
N TRP A 25 17.38 -8.42 -2.09
CA TRP A 25 17.69 -9.09 -0.83
C TRP A 25 16.58 -8.94 0.20
N THR A 26 16.00 -7.75 0.37
CA THR A 26 14.87 -7.54 1.27
C THR A 26 13.65 -8.38 0.88
N ILE A 27 13.33 -8.46 -0.43
CA ILE A 27 12.24 -9.30 -0.94
C ILE A 27 12.52 -10.77 -0.62
N VAL A 28 13.74 -11.25 -0.86
CA VAL A 28 14.14 -12.63 -0.57
C VAL A 28 14.05 -12.92 0.94
N THR A 29 14.53 -12.02 1.79
CA THR A 29 14.47 -12.19 3.25
C THR A 29 13.03 -12.20 3.75
N ILE A 30 12.17 -11.28 3.30
CA ILE A 30 10.75 -11.26 3.67
C ILE A 30 10.06 -12.54 3.17
N GLY A 31 10.33 -12.96 1.93
CA GLY A 31 9.81 -14.20 1.36
C GLY A 31 10.23 -15.42 2.17
N ALA A 32 11.50 -15.48 2.62
CA ALA A 32 11.99 -16.55 3.47
C ALA A 32 11.29 -16.57 4.85
N VAL A 33 11.11 -15.40 5.49
CA VAL A 33 10.39 -15.29 6.77
C VAL A 33 8.93 -15.75 6.62
N ILE A 34 8.25 -15.33 5.55
CA ILE A 34 6.88 -15.79 5.26
C ILE A 34 6.86 -17.31 5.03
N GLY A 35 7.80 -17.84 4.25
CA GLY A 35 7.94 -19.27 3.99
C GLY A 35 8.14 -20.08 5.26
N ILE A 36 9.04 -19.64 6.15
CA ILE A 36 9.28 -20.26 7.46
C ILE A 36 8.01 -20.19 8.32
N GLY A 37 7.32 -19.04 8.34
CA GLY A 37 6.06 -18.87 9.06
C GLY A 37 4.97 -19.84 8.58
N LEU A 38 4.84 -20.01 7.26
CA LEU A 38 3.90 -20.98 6.66
C LEU A 38 4.29 -22.42 6.99
N LEU A 39 5.58 -22.76 6.96
CA LEU A 39 6.06 -24.08 7.36
C LEU A 39 5.76 -24.36 8.84
N ALA A 40 6.03 -23.39 9.73
CA ALA A 40 5.73 -23.50 11.15
C ALA A 40 4.22 -23.66 11.40
N ALA A 41 3.39 -22.87 10.71
CA ALA A 41 1.93 -23.00 10.77
C ALA A 41 1.44 -24.36 10.23
N GLY A 42 2.11 -24.89 9.20
CA GLY A 42 1.82 -26.21 8.62
C GLY A 42 2.10 -27.39 9.55
N GLN A 43 2.96 -27.22 10.56
CA GLN A 43 3.20 -28.24 11.60
C GLN A 43 2.06 -28.31 12.62
N THR A 44 1.15 -27.32 12.64
CA THR A 44 -0.02 -27.37 13.53
C THR A 44 -1.12 -28.25 12.92
N PRO A 45 -1.86 -29.05 13.72
CA PRO A 45 -2.92 -29.93 13.20
C PRO A 45 -4.01 -29.18 12.42
N ILE A 46 -4.31 -27.96 12.86
CA ILE A 46 -5.33 -27.08 12.25
C ILE A 46 -4.77 -26.39 10.99
N GLY A 47 -3.52 -25.91 11.05
CA GLY A 47 -2.90 -25.18 9.95
C GLY A 47 -2.50 -26.07 8.77
N GLY A 48 -2.00 -27.29 9.02
CA GLY A 48 -1.52 -28.18 7.96
C GLY A 48 -2.62 -28.68 7.01
N ALA A 49 -3.84 -28.89 7.51
CA ALA A 49 -4.99 -29.24 6.67
C ALA A 49 -5.51 -28.02 5.90
N ALA A 50 -5.67 -26.87 6.58
CA ALA A 50 -6.17 -25.64 5.97
C ALA A 50 -5.23 -25.08 4.89
N ILE A 51 -3.91 -25.07 5.14
CA ILE A 51 -2.91 -24.58 4.18
C ILE A 51 -2.87 -25.47 2.92
N ARG A 52 -2.98 -26.79 3.07
CA ARG A 52 -3.02 -27.71 1.92
C ARG A 52 -4.30 -27.56 1.10
N ASP A 53 -5.44 -27.39 1.74
CA ASP A 53 -6.71 -27.14 1.05
C ASP A 53 -6.69 -25.80 0.29
N LEU A 54 -6.17 -24.74 0.93
CA LEU A 54 -5.97 -23.43 0.28
C LEU A 54 -5.01 -23.51 -0.92
N ALA A 55 -3.88 -24.22 -0.76
CA ALA A 55 -2.91 -24.41 -1.83
C ALA A 55 -3.49 -25.20 -3.01
N GLY A 56 -4.32 -26.21 -2.74
CA GLY A 56 -5.00 -27.00 -3.78
C GLY A 56 -6.05 -26.20 -4.57
N ARG A 57 -6.65 -25.17 -3.97
CA ARG A 57 -7.64 -24.30 -4.62
C ARG A 57 -7.03 -23.02 -5.21
N ALA A 58 -5.79 -22.71 -4.86
CA ALA A 58 -5.12 -21.50 -5.31
C ALA A 58 -4.98 -21.50 -6.84
N ARG A 59 -5.53 -20.47 -7.48
CA ARG A 59 -5.37 -20.24 -8.92
C ARG A 59 -4.27 -19.20 -9.14
N PRO A 60 -3.03 -19.61 -9.44
CA PRO A 60 -1.87 -18.70 -9.43
C PRO A 60 -2.02 -17.55 -10.43
N GLY A 61 -2.65 -17.79 -11.59
CA GLY A 61 -2.93 -16.74 -12.57
C GLY A 61 -3.83 -15.63 -12.04
N LEU A 62 -4.87 -15.97 -11.26
CA LEU A 62 -5.75 -14.97 -10.64
C LEU A 62 -5.04 -14.21 -9.51
N LEU A 63 -4.19 -14.90 -8.74
CA LEU A 63 -3.39 -14.26 -7.70
C LEU A 63 -2.35 -13.29 -8.27
N ALA A 64 -1.70 -13.65 -9.37
CA ALA A 64 -0.78 -12.77 -10.08
C ALA A 64 -1.53 -11.56 -10.67
N GLY A 65 -2.71 -11.78 -11.26
CA GLY A 65 -3.57 -10.73 -11.78
C GLY A 65 -4.01 -9.76 -10.68
N SER A 66 -4.50 -10.26 -9.54
CA SER A 66 -4.92 -9.42 -8.41
C SER A 66 -3.75 -8.63 -7.82
N PHE A 67 -2.56 -9.25 -7.71
CA PHE A 67 -1.35 -8.56 -7.29
C PHE A 67 -0.98 -7.41 -8.23
N GLY A 68 -1.07 -7.62 -9.54
CA GLY A 68 -0.84 -6.58 -10.55
C GLY A 68 -1.83 -5.42 -10.42
N VAL A 69 -3.12 -5.73 -10.28
CA VAL A 69 -4.18 -4.72 -10.07
C VAL A 69 -3.95 -3.93 -8.78
N MET A 70 -3.59 -4.60 -7.69
CA MET A 70 -3.30 -3.95 -6.41
C MET A 70 -2.08 -3.03 -6.48
N THR A 71 -1.03 -3.47 -7.18
CA THR A 71 0.17 -2.66 -7.43
C THR A 71 -0.18 -1.39 -8.21
N LEU A 72 -1.02 -1.54 -9.24
CA LEU A 72 -1.50 -0.41 -10.04
C LEU A 72 -2.37 0.55 -9.21
N ALA A 73 -3.20 0.03 -8.31
CA ALA A 73 -3.99 0.83 -7.39
C ALA A 73 -3.11 1.71 -6.50
N PHE A 74 -1.99 1.20 -5.97
CA PHE A 74 -1.03 2.00 -5.19
C PHE A 74 -0.36 3.10 -6.01
N LEU A 75 -0.08 2.85 -7.30
CA LEU A 75 0.43 3.88 -8.20
C LEU A 75 -0.58 5.02 -8.36
N PHE A 76 -1.84 4.71 -8.63
CA PHE A 76 -2.91 5.71 -8.73
C PHE A 76 -3.13 6.45 -7.42
N MET A 77 -3.01 5.77 -6.29
CA MET A 77 -3.09 6.39 -4.97
C MET A 77 -1.97 7.42 -4.76
N GLY A 78 -0.74 7.11 -5.20
CA GLY A 78 0.39 8.05 -5.20
C GLY A 78 0.17 9.25 -6.13
N LEU A 79 -0.34 9.02 -7.34
CA LEU A 79 -0.68 10.09 -8.30
C LEU A 79 -1.77 11.02 -7.78
N ARG A 80 -2.78 10.46 -7.13
CA ARG A 80 -3.90 11.18 -6.52
C ARG A 80 -3.47 12.01 -5.32
N TRP A 81 -2.53 11.52 -4.52
CA TRP A 81 -1.92 12.33 -3.47
C TRP A 81 -1.09 13.49 -4.07
N ARG A 82 -0.31 13.21 -5.12
CA ARG A 82 0.47 14.22 -5.86
C ARG A 82 -0.38 15.34 -6.43
N SER A 83 -1.57 15.03 -6.98
CA SER A 83 -2.44 16.05 -7.59
C SER A 83 -2.98 17.07 -6.58
N LEU A 84 -3.10 16.67 -5.31
CA LEU A 84 -3.56 17.51 -4.21
C LEU A 84 -2.41 18.28 -3.52
N MET A 85 -1.15 18.06 -3.92
CA MET A 85 -0.02 18.81 -3.39
C MET A 85 0.14 20.16 -4.10
N PRO A 86 0.43 21.25 -3.35
CA PRO A 86 0.65 22.57 -3.93
C PRO A 86 1.93 22.60 -4.78
N PRO A 87 1.92 23.24 -5.97
CA PRO A 87 3.16 23.59 -6.68
C PRO A 87 4.05 24.49 -5.79
N PRO A 88 5.40 24.42 -5.88
CA PRO A 88 6.23 23.65 -6.81
C PRO A 88 6.61 22.23 -6.33
N HIS A 89 6.21 21.85 -5.12
CA HIS A 89 6.71 20.65 -4.44
C HIS A 89 5.86 19.41 -4.77
N ARG A 90 5.96 18.91 -6.01
CA ARG A 90 5.24 17.71 -6.48
C ARG A 90 6.19 16.52 -6.71
N PRO A 91 6.35 15.62 -5.72
CA PRO A 91 7.22 14.45 -5.84
C PRO A 91 6.77 13.50 -6.96
N PRO A 92 7.67 12.69 -7.55
CA PRO A 92 7.31 11.65 -8.53
C PRO A 92 6.25 10.70 -7.96
N GLY A 93 5.25 10.34 -8.78
CA GLY A 93 4.14 9.48 -8.36
C GLY A 93 4.60 8.10 -7.87
N THR A 94 5.60 7.52 -8.53
CA THR A 94 6.25 6.26 -8.10
C THR A 94 6.96 6.40 -6.76
N GLY A 95 7.53 7.57 -6.47
CA GLY A 95 8.13 7.89 -5.18
C GLY A 95 7.11 7.98 -4.06
N LEU A 96 5.94 8.56 -4.34
CA LEU A 96 4.83 8.60 -3.39
C LEU A 96 4.18 7.24 -3.20
N MET A 97 4.10 6.42 -4.25
CA MET A 97 3.69 5.02 -4.13
C MET A 97 4.57 4.27 -3.12
N ALA A 98 5.90 4.37 -3.23
CA ALA A 98 6.81 3.73 -2.29
C ALA A 98 6.61 4.24 -0.85
N ILE A 99 6.37 5.54 -0.67
CA ILE A 99 6.07 6.14 0.64
C ILE A 99 4.74 5.63 1.20
N ILE A 100 3.71 5.50 0.36
CA ILE A 100 2.41 4.94 0.76
C ILE A 100 2.58 3.49 1.21
N CYS A 101 3.31 2.67 0.46
CA CYS A 101 3.59 1.29 0.86
C CYS A 101 4.33 1.22 2.20
N ALA A 102 5.32 2.10 2.42
CA ALA A 102 6.00 2.20 3.72
C ALA A 102 5.06 2.61 4.85
N GLY A 103 4.15 3.56 4.60
CA GLY A 103 3.11 3.96 5.56
C GLY A 103 2.15 2.81 5.88
N LEU A 104 1.73 2.02 4.88
CA LEU A 104 0.88 0.85 5.09
C LEU A 104 1.58 -0.22 5.93
N LEU A 105 2.86 -0.49 5.67
CA LEU A 105 3.66 -1.39 6.50
C LEU A 105 3.76 -0.88 7.94
N LEU A 106 3.88 0.43 8.13
CA LEU A 106 3.89 1.04 9.45
C LEU A 106 2.54 0.89 10.18
N ASN A 107 1.42 1.00 9.46
CA ASN A 107 0.08 0.72 10.02
C ASN A 107 -0.09 -0.75 10.45
N TYR A 108 0.61 -1.69 9.81
CA TYR A 108 0.60 -3.08 10.26
C TYR A 108 1.50 -3.31 11.48
N ALA A 109 2.53 -2.49 11.66
CA ALA A 109 3.47 -2.61 12.78
C ALA A 109 3.01 -1.85 14.04
N LEU A 110 2.26 -0.76 13.88
CA LEU A 110 1.86 0.13 14.97
C LEU A 110 0.34 0.38 14.95
N PRO A 111 -0.34 0.33 16.11
CA PRO A 111 -1.76 0.65 16.19
C PRO A 111 -2.01 2.15 15.95
N GLY A 112 -3.12 2.47 15.28
CA GLY A 112 -3.56 3.84 14.98
C GLY A 112 -3.16 4.33 13.57
N PRO A 113 -3.41 5.62 13.25
CA PRO A 113 -3.14 6.19 11.93
C PRO A 113 -1.65 6.55 11.72
N MET A 114 -0.74 5.75 12.29
CA MET A 114 0.70 6.04 12.31
C MET A 114 1.33 6.02 10.92
N GLY A 115 0.79 5.20 10.02
CA GLY A 115 1.21 5.11 8.63
C GLY A 115 0.98 6.39 7.82
N GLU A 116 -0.04 7.18 8.16
CA GLU A 116 -0.35 8.43 7.46
C GLU A 116 0.60 9.55 7.90
N LEU A 117 0.85 9.64 9.21
CA LEU A 117 1.85 10.53 9.77
C LEU A 117 3.25 10.15 9.29
N GLY A 118 3.57 8.86 9.29
CA GLY A 118 4.83 8.32 8.78
C GLY A 118 5.02 8.63 7.31
N ALA A 119 4.01 8.39 6.48
CA ALA A 119 4.05 8.71 5.05
C ALA A 119 4.28 10.21 4.80
N ALA A 120 3.56 11.08 5.48
CA ALA A 120 3.73 12.53 5.34
C ALA A 120 5.12 12.99 5.82
N TRP A 121 5.63 12.40 6.91
CA TRP A 121 6.99 12.67 7.40
C TRP A 121 8.07 12.18 6.41
N PHE A 122 7.92 10.97 5.85
CA PHE A 122 8.82 10.48 4.80
C PHE A 122 8.80 11.37 3.55
N ALA A 123 7.63 11.83 3.13
CA ALA A 123 7.49 12.76 2.01
C ALA A 123 8.17 14.11 2.29
N SER A 124 7.98 14.64 3.50
CA SER A 124 8.61 15.88 3.95
C SER A 124 10.14 15.74 3.96
N ARG A 125 10.66 14.65 4.52
CA ARG A 125 12.10 14.41 4.63
C ARG A 125 12.77 14.11 3.29
N ARG A 126 12.11 13.34 2.40
CA ARG A 126 12.69 12.92 1.12
C ARG A 126 12.57 14.00 0.05
N TYR A 127 11.45 14.70 -0.02
CA TYR A 127 11.14 15.63 -1.11
C TYR A 127 11.05 17.09 -0.66
N ARG A 128 11.40 17.38 0.60
CA ARG A 128 11.38 18.74 1.18
C ARG A 128 10.02 19.43 1.07
N VAL A 129 8.94 18.65 1.06
CA VAL A 129 7.58 19.20 1.12
C VAL A 129 7.30 19.65 2.56
N PRO A 130 6.67 20.82 2.79
CA PRO A 130 6.24 21.20 4.13
C PRO A 130 5.35 20.11 4.74
N LEU A 131 5.66 19.68 5.97
CA LEU A 131 4.96 18.57 6.62
C LEU A 131 3.45 18.81 6.69
N ALA A 132 3.03 20.03 7.03
CA ALA A 132 1.63 20.42 7.07
C ALA A 132 0.94 20.22 5.70
N SER A 133 1.59 20.61 4.60
CA SER A 133 1.07 20.41 3.24
C SER A 133 1.03 18.92 2.86
N ALA A 134 2.02 18.14 3.27
CA ALA A 134 2.04 16.69 3.03
C ALA A 134 0.91 15.97 3.78
N ILE A 135 0.66 16.34 5.04
CA ILE A 135 -0.45 15.82 5.84
C ILE A 135 -1.78 16.26 5.23
N ALA A 136 -1.98 17.55 4.97
CA ALA A 136 -3.24 18.08 4.43
C ALA A 136 -3.61 17.43 3.09
N SER A 137 -2.66 17.35 2.16
CA SER A 137 -2.85 16.67 0.87
C SER A 137 -3.09 15.17 1.03
N GLY A 138 -2.46 14.53 2.03
CA GLY A 138 -2.62 13.11 2.33
C GLY A 138 -4.00 12.79 2.88
N VAL A 139 -4.48 13.60 3.83
CA VAL A 139 -5.83 13.50 4.39
C VAL A 139 -6.88 13.79 3.32
N ALA A 140 -6.71 14.86 2.53
CA ALA A 140 -7.60 15.17 1.42
C ALA A 140 -7.65 14.01 0.40
N ALA A 141 -6.51 13.39 0.10
CA ALA A 141 -6.50 12.17 -0.70
C ALA A 141 -7.28 11.06 0.01
N ARG A 142 -7.13 10.80 1.30
CA ARG A 142 -7.95 9.76 1.95
C ARG A 142 -9.45 10.04 1.87
N LEU A 143 -9.87 11.28 2.07
CA LEU A 143 -11.29 11.66 1.94
C LEU A 143 -11.83 11.42 0.54
N VAL A 144 -11.09 11.82 -0.51
CA VAL A 144 -11.47 11.53 -1.90
C VAL A 144 -11.55 10.03 -2.13
N GLY A 145 -10.63 9.26 -1.56
CA GLY A 145 -10.60 7.80 -1.73
C GLY A 145 -11.80 7.14 -1.07
N LEU A 146 -12.13 7.56 0.16
CA LEU A 146 -13.28 7.10 0.91
C LEU A 146 -14.58 7.45 0.19
N ALA A 147 -14.71 8.68 -0.30
CA ALA A 147 -15.86 9.12 -1.08
C ALA A 147 -16.04 8.27 -2.36
N THR A 148 -14.95 8.01 -3.11
CA THR A 148 -15.02 7.14 -4.30
C THR A 148 -15.37 5.70 -3.98
N ALA A 149 -14.87 5.16 -2.86
CA ALA A 149 -15.20 3.81 -2.42
C ALA A 149 -16.67 3.71 -1.97
N ALA A 150 -17.16 4.69 -1.21
CA ALA A 150 -18.55 4.77 -0.77
C ALA A 150 -19.50 4.88 -1.98
N ALA A 151 -19.20 5.76 -2.94
CA ALA A 151 -19.99 5.91 -4.16
C ALA A 151 -20.02 4.61 -4.99
N THR A 152 -18.87 3.92 -5.10
CA THR A 152 -18.78 2.63 -5.80
C THR A 152 -19.58 1.55 -5.08
N ALA A 153 -19.49 1.49 -3.75
CA ALA A 153 -20.25 0.55 -2.93
C ALA A 153 -21.76 0.78 -3.07
N ALA A 154 -22.21 2.04 -3.02
CA ALA A 154 -23.60 2.40 -3.24
C ALA A 154 -24.08 2.04 -4.65
N LEU A 155 -23.27 2.29 -5.69
CA LEU A 155 -23.62 1.90 -7.06
C LEU A 155 -23.74 0.38 -7.21
N VAL A 156 -22.80 -0.39 -6.64
CA VAL A 156 -22.86 -1.85 -6.63
C VAL A 156 -24.12 -2.32 -5.91
N TRP A 157 -24.47 -1.71 -4.77
CA TRP A 157 -25.70 -2.04 -4.04
C TRP A 157 -26.98 -1.82 -4.86
N LEU A 158 -27.02 -0.77 -5.68
CA LEU A 158 -28.19 -0.45 -6.51
C LEU A 158 -28.33 -1.38 -7.73
N VAL A 159 -27.22 -1.91 -8.25
CA VAL A 159 -27.20 -2.63 -9.54
C VAL A 159 -27.01 -4.14 -9.36
N ALA A 160 -26.27 -4.57 -8.34
CA ALA A 160 -25.99 -5.98 -8.11
C ALA A 160 -26.99 -6.56 -7.10
N ASP A 161 -27.66 -7.65 -7.51
CA ASP A 161 -28.47 -8.46 -6.60
C ASP A 161 -27.53 -9.27 -5.70
N LEU A 162 -27.05 -8.61 -4.64
CA LEU A 162 -26.17 -9.23 -3.67
C LEU A 162 -26.99 -10.27 -2.89
N PRO A 163 -26.59 -11.55 -2.86
CA PRO A 163 -27.24 -12.58 -2.07
C PRO A 163 -26.91 -12.35 -0.58
N VAL A 164 -27.51 -11.30 0.01
CA VAL A 164 -27.36 -10.99 1.43
C VAL A 164 -28.41 -11.81 2.20
N PRO A 165 -27.98 -12.64 3.18
CA PRO A 165 -28.91 -13.35 4.04
C PRO A 165 -29.90 -12.37 4.69
N PRO A 166 -31.19 -12.73 4.84
CA PRO A 166 -32.24 -11.80 5.27
C PRO A 166 -31.92 -11.07 6.58
N GLU A 167 -31.24 -11.77 7.50
CA GLU A 167 -30.78 -11.31 8.81
C GLU A 167 -29.78 -10.15 8.76
N TYR A 168 -28.98 -10.02 7.70
CA TYR A 168 -27.98 -8.94 7.58
C TYR A 168 -28.43 -7.77 6.69
N ARG A 169 -29.58 -7.88 6.01
CA ARG A 169 -30.06 -6.85 5.08
C ARG A 169 -30.31 -5.51 5.77
N GLY A 170 -30.80 -5.51 7.01
CA GLY A 170 -31.03 -4.28 7.77
C GLY A 170 -29.74 -3.55 8.17
N VAL A 171 -28.73 -4.30 8.63
CA VAL A 171 -27.43 -3.73 9.07
C VAL A 171 -26.61 -3.28 7.87
N VAL A 172 -26.58 -4.08 6.80
CA VAL A 172 -25.86 -3.75 5.57
C VAL A 172 -26.55 -2.60 4.83
N GLY A 173 -27.89 -2.58 4.79
CA GLY A 173 -28.66 -1.48 4.22
C GLY A 173 -28.50 -0.16 4.97
N ALA A 174 -28.44 -0.19 6.31
CA ALA A 174 -28.21 1.00 7.13
C ALA A 174 -26.80 1.59 7.02
N ALA A 175 -25.81 0.82 6.55
CA ALA A 175 -24.45 1.31 6.32
C ALA A 175 -24.27 2.00 4.96
N VAL A 176 -25.26 1.89 4.06
CA VAL A 176 -25.23 2.45 2.69
C VAL A 176 -26.10 3.71 2.56
N ILE A 177 -26.99 3.98 3.53
CA ILE A 177 -27.83 5.18 3.63
C ILE A 177 -27.22 6.15 4.64
#